data_AF-A0A813L4F4-F1
#
_entry.id   AF-A0A813L4F4-F1
#
_cell.length_a   1.000
_cell.length_b   1.000
_cell.length_c   1.000
_cell.angle_alpha   90.00
_cell.angle_beta   90.00
_cell.angle_gamma   90.00
#
_symmetry.space_group_name_H-M   'P 1'
#
loop_
_entity.id
_entity.type
_entity.pdbx_description
1 polymer ?
#
loop_
_entity_poly.entity_id
_entity_poly.type
_entity_poly.pdbx_seq_one_letter_code
_entity_poly.pdbx_strand_id
1 'polypeptide(L)'
;MEDGARDVLPGLEDDRPSSGGSGDEDSGPPTTGGAGCEPQEPKVSGPVTTSPFSFTTEGVPPEPLEEPDSAAGASALHCAVAPEEPEPPEEPDPTAEESSCAEAQAAAAAAASAAAEVVEWQQKVQEQRALLAQSDRCRGELRASVEGLQQQVASLTGERERLLKGGASEDAEELEAQMAAAQKETSDAESSLAKSSSALDEARAAAAAAASAADVQASELLEEETDVAQLRSSADSSEASAAAARERVRGMVAVSEVQRHEAESKELRESLAIVGIESRQLRLALAEALSSGADLPTAMKELEVLRESAEAASQRVKALETSNAQLEGRLAQIDKDIARLRKGTVDLRSEEDLMREVIFERNEELLRKVEDLTEEEHVAAEDRRQLLCAAVSRVTMVDSAEARIAKRSDLEAKINSLEAAHKTSSAEVERLRRTNGAMFQQVLGSDGEGPFAGALEQGSMLDSEEDIAFRDEIGRLVRGQLLLTTQAGSVKADAGALALAVQQLLAEREEAFWVERQRLSDHVISLERAKGGRTSALLREYDATARGGGSSSSSASSQGLAAAPAAAASAVRGGLQRLQKSFLSA
;
A
#
# COMPACT_ATOMS: atom_id res chain seq x y z
N MET A 1 -54.51 -19.79 -51.62
CA MET A 1 -54.11 -18.81 -50.60
C MET A 1 -54.24 -19.50 -49.24
N GLU A 2 -53.67 -20.70 -49.10
CA GLU A 2 -52.22 -21.02 -49.07
C GLU A 2 -51.60 -20.42 -47.80
N ASP A 3 -51.42 -21.18 -46.72
CA ASP A 3 -50.62 -22.42 -46.52
C ASP A 3 -49.12 -22.12 -46.36
N GLY A 4 -48.47 -22.82 -45.41
CA GLY A 4 -47.04 -22.63 -45.14
C GLY A 4 -46.51 -23.11 -43.79
N ALA A 5 -47.33 -23.73 -42.93
CA ALA A 5 -46.83 -24.35 -41.70
C ALA A 5 -45.86 -25.51 -42.01
N ARG A 6 -44.76 -25.60 -41.27
CA ARG A 6 -43.84 -26.75 -41.28
C ARG A 6 -43.35 -27.07 -39.87
N ASP A 7 -43.90 -28.14 -39.31
CA ASP A 7 -43.29 -28.86 -38.20
C ASP A 7 -42.00 -29.57 -38.66
N VAL A 8 -40.92 -29.43 -37.88
CA VAL A 8 -39.94 -30.52 -37.68
C VAL A 8 -39.41 -30.47 -36.25
N LEU A 9 -39.62 -31.56 -35.52
CA LEU A 9 -38.99 -31.97 -34.26
C LEU A 9 -38.94 -33.51 -34.29
N PRO A 10 -38.17 -34.19 -33.42
CA PRO A 10 -36.82 -33.90 -32.90
C PRO A 10 -35.90 -35.14 -33.05
N GLY A 11 -34.72 -35.17 -32.41
CA GLY A 11 -34.02 -36.41 -32.03
C GLY A 11 -32.54 -36.54 -32.44
N LEU A 12 -31.85 -37.48 -31.78
CA LEU A 12 -30.39 -37.67 -31.57
C LEU A 12 -29.91 -36.99 -30.27
N GLU A 13 -30.16 -37.56 -29.08
CA GLU A 13 -29.70 -38.85 -28.49
C GLU A 13 -28.23 -38.82 -28.02
N ASP A 14 -28.01 -39.25 -26.78
CA ASP A 14 -26.73 -39.21 -26.08
C ASP A 14 -25.75 -40.29 -26.55
N ASP A 15 -24.51 -39.90 -26.86
CA ASP A 15 -23.37 -40.82 -26.95
C ASP A 15 -22.20 -40.31 -26.08
N ARG A 16 -22.20 -40.72 -24.79
CA ARG A 16 -21.07 -40.55 -23.88
C ARG A 16 -20.32 -41.88 -23.76
N PRO A 17 -19.14 -42.06 -24.38
CA PRO A 17 -18.33 -43.24 -24.16
C PRO A 17 -17.75 -43.23 -22.74
N SER A 18 -18.38 -43.99 -21.84
CA SER A 18 -17.79 -44.34 -20.55
C SER A 18 -16.70 -45.39 -20.77
N SER A 19 -15.43 -45.02 -20.56
CA SER A 19 -14.32 -45.96 -20.52
C SER A 19 -13.38 -45.64 -19.37
N GLY A 20 -13.60 -46.30 -18.23
CA GLY A 20 -12.57 -46.41 -17.19
C GLY A 20 -11.47 -47.37 -17.66
N GLY A 21 -10.23 -46.89 -17.73
CA GLY A 21 -9.06 -47.68 -18.12
C GLY A 21 -8.00 -47.66 -17.03
N SER A 22 -8.08 -48.60 -16.07
CA SER A 22 -7.00 -48.87 -15.14
C SER A 22 -5.88 -49.63 -15.85
N GLY A 23 -4.65 -49.10 -15.82
CA GLY A 23 -3.47 -49.74 -16.42
C GLY A 23 -2.21 -49.46 -15.61
N ASP A 24 -1.77 -50.45 -14.83
CA ASP A 24 -0.45 -50.47 -14.18
C ASP A 24 0.62 -51.00 -15.15
N GLU A 25 1.45 -50.12 -15.72
CA GLU A 25 2.79 -50.43 -16.28
C GLU A 25 3.66 -49.20 -15.97
N ASP A 26 4.55 -49.19 -14.97
CA ASP A 26 5.80 -49.95 -14.84
C ASP A 26 6.77 -49.78 -16.04
N SER A 27 7.53 -48.67 -16.03
CA SER A 27 8.72 -48.46 -16.86
C SER A 27 9.57 -47.30 -16.33
N GLY A 28 10.57 -47.60 -15.50
CA GLY A 28 11.59 -46.63 -15.09
C GLY A 28 12.74 -46.52 -16.11
N PRO A 29 13.31 -45.33 -16.36
CA PRO A 29 14.52 -45.19 -17.17
C PRO A 29 15.77 -45.67 -16.40
N PRO A 30 16.76 -46.31 -17.07
CA PRO A 30 17.94 -46.86 -16.41
C PRO A 30 18.97 -45.78 -16.05
N THR A 31 19.77 -46.08 -15.02
CA THR A 31 20.92 -45.26 -14.61
C THR A 31 22.01 -45.22 -15.67
N THR A 32 22.36 -44.01 -16.10
CA THR A 32 23.71 -43.69 -16.59
C THR A 32 24.28 -42.58 -15.70
N GLY A 33 25.58 -42.53 -15.38
CA GLY A 33 26.70 -43.30 -15.94
C GLY A 33 27.70 -42.44 -16.70
N GLY A 34 27.60 -41.11 -16.61
CA GLY A 34 28.56 -40.16 -17.17
C GLY A 34 29.77 -39.96 -16.27
N ALA A 35 30.97 -39.92 -16.86
CA ALA A 35 32.20 -39.57 -16.15
C ALA A 35 32.28 -38.05 -15.91
N GLY A 36 33.00 -37.63 -14.86
CA GLY A 36 33.14 -36.22 -14.51
C GLY A 36 34.02 -35.42 -15.48
N CYS A 37 33.72 -34.13 -15.57
CA CYS A 37 34.65 -33.10 -16.05
C CYS A 37 34.81 -32.05 -14.94
N GLU A 38 36.04 -31.68 -14.62
CA GLU A 38 36.31 -30.39 -13.98
C GLU A 38 35.98 -29.28 -14.99
N PRO A 39 35.52 -28.10 -14.51
CA PRO A 39 36.46 -26.99 -14.57
C PRO A 39 36.45 -26.05 -13.35
N GLN A 40 37.67 -25.63 -12.99
CA GLN A 40 38.12 -24.32 -12.49
C GLN A 40 37.14 -23.39 -11.72
N GLU A 41 37.60 -22.94 -10.55
CA GLU A 41 37.13 -21.70 -9.90
C GLU A 41 37.21 -20.50 -10.88
N PRO A 42 36.28 -19.55 -10.74
CA PRO A 42 36.72 -18.17 -10.56
C PRO A 42 36.19 -17.57 -9.25
N LYS A 43 37.04 -16.76 -8.61
CA LYS A 43 36.64 -15.81 -7.56
C LYS A 43 36.17 -14.53 -8.22
N VAL A 44 35.16 -13.87 -7.66
CA VAL A 44 35.19 -12.46 -7.19
C VAL A 44 33.84 -12.10 -6.54
N SER A 45 33.85 -11.01 -5.77
CA SER A 45 32.76 -10.41 -4.99
C SER A 45 31.41 -10.21 -5.72
N GLY A 46 30.32 -10.14 -4.93
CA GLY A 46 29.14 -9.32 -5.28
C GLY A 46 29.42 -7.81 -5.10
N PRO A 47 28.40 -6.93 -4.87
CA PRO A 47 27.38 -7.19 -3.85
C PRO A 47 25.95 -6.66 -4.12
N VAL A 48 24.98 -7.22 -3.38
CA VAL A 48 23.93 -6.50 -2.61
C VAL A 48 23.07 -5.47 -3.36
N THR A 49 21.88 -5.94 -3.75
CA THR A 49 20.55 -5.32 -3.60
C THR A 49 20.23 -3.96 -4.23
N THR A 50 18.92 -3.78 -4.41
CA THR A 50 18.19 -2.51 -4.42
C THR A 50 18.58 -1.51 -5.52
N SER A 51 17.79 -1.42 -6.61
CA SER A 51 15.08 0.14 -7.45
C SER A 51 13.75 0.22 -6.58
N PRO A 52 13.40 1.40 -6.00
CA PRO A 52 11.98 1.74 -6.11
C PRO A 52 11.59 3.23 -6.09
N PHE A 53 10.53 3.50 -6.86
CA PHE A 53 9.49 4.52 -6.74
C PHE A 53 9.74 5.92 -7.32
N SER A 54 9.26 6.07 -8.54
CA SER A 54 7.91 6.59 -8.83
C SER A 54 7.58 8.01 -8.36
N PHE A 55 7.23 8.80 -9.37
CA PHE A 55 6.19 9.83 -9.35
C PHE A 55 6.49 11.14 -8.60
N THR A 56 6.74 12.17 -9.41
CA THR A 56 6.85 13.58 -9.00
C THR A 56 5.59 14.10 -8.31
N THR A 57 5.76 15.00 -7.34
CA THR A 57 4.74 15.99 -6.95
C THR A 57 5.45 17.30 -6.54
N GLU A 58 5.01 18.43 -7.08
CA GLU A 58 5.61 19.74 -6.79
C GLU A 58 5.22 20.25 -5.39
N GLY A 59 6.15 20.91 -4.69
CA GLY A 59 5.91 21.51 -3.37
C GLY A 59 6.87 22.66 -3.08
N VAL A 60 6.32 23.87 -2.92
CA VAL A 60 7.10 25.11 -2.70
C VAL A 60 7.56 25.22 -1.23
N PRO A 61 8.84 25.54 -0.96
CA PRO A 61 9.33 25.77 0.40
C PRO A 61 9.03 27.20 0.91
N PRO A 62 8.61 27.38 2.18
CA PRO A 62 8.63 28.67 2.85
C PRO A 62 9.99 28.98 3.50
N GLU A 63 10.32 30.26 3.62
CA GLU A 63 11.51 30.75 4.33
C GLU A 63 11.39 30.57 5.87
N PRO A 64 12.47 30.17 6.57
CA PRO A 64 12.64 30.43 7.99
C PRO A 64 13.43 31.72 8.22
N LEU A 65 12.86 32.64 9.01
CA LEU A 65 13.53 33.87 9.44
C LEU A 65 14.42 33.64 10.67
N GLU A 66 15.53 34.40 10.69
CA GLU A 66 16.31 34.88 11.85
C GLU A 66 17.04 33.87 12.76
N GLU A 67 18.33 34.14 12.92
CA GLU A 67 19.24 33.54 13.91
C GLU A 67 18.93 34.06 15.32
N PRO A 68 19.56 33.50 16.37
CA PRO A 68 20.59 34.36 16.99
C PRO A 68 21.90 33.65 17.34
N ASP A 69 22.95 34.47 17.46
CA ASP A 69 24.31 34.11 17.86
C ASP A 69 24.40 33.14 19.07
N SER A 70 25.26 32.13 18.93
CA SER A 70 26.01 31.59 20.08
C SER A 70 27.36 31.05 19.62
N ALA A 71 28.44 31.71 20.07
CA ALA A 71 29.79 31.42 19.61
C ALA A 71 30.54 30.44 20.52
N ALA A 72 31.05 29.34 19.96
CA ALA A 72 32.32 28.73 20.39
C ALA A 72 32.85 27.66 19.42
N GLY A 73 34.15 27.69 19.13
CA GLY A 73 34.95 26.46 19.23
C GLY A 73 35.37 25.72 17.95
N ALA A 74 36.60 26.02 17.53
CA ALA A 74 37.65 25.05 17.19
C ALA A 74 37.75 24.40 15.79
N SER A 75 39.03 24.29 15.38
CA SER A 75 39.62 23.23 14.53
C SER A 75 39.21 23.16 13.05
N ALA A 76 39.92 23.97 12.26
CA ALA A 76 40.09 23.75 10.83
C ALA A 76 40.74 22.39 10.50
N LEU A 77 40.41 21.85 9.32
CA LEU A 77 41.30 21.00 8.54
C LEU A 77 41.09 21.26 7.04
N HIS A 78 42.10 21.85 6.39
CA HIS A 78 42.13 21.96 4.93
C HIS A 78 42.49 20.61 4.31
N CYS A 79 41.66 20.12 3.40
CA CYS A 79 42.08 19.24 2.30
C CYS A 79 41.62 19.89 0.99
N ALA A 80 42.48 20.69 0.39
CA ALA A 80 42.28 21.15 -0.98
C ALA A 80 42.73 20.01 -1.93
N VAL A 81 41.78 19.46 -2.68
CA VAL A 81 42.04 18.58 -3.83
C VAL A 81 41.74 19.40 -5.07
N ALA A 82 42.69 19.47 -6.00
CA ALA A 82 42.53 20.22 -7.24
C ALA A 82 41.62 19.46 -8.22
N PRO A 83 40.81 20.16 -9.04
CA PRO A 83 40.24 19.56 -10.24
C PRO A 83 41.37 19.35 -11.27
N GLU A 84 41.57 18.11 -11.72
CA GLU A 84 42.34 17.88 -12.96
C GLU A 84 41.49 18.24 -14.17
N GLU A 85 42.13 18.91 -15.13
CA GLU A 85 41.52 19.44 -16.35
C GLU A 85 41.66 18.39 -17.48
N PRO A 86 40.56 17.91 -18.10
CA PRO A 86 40.65 16.80 -19.04
C PRO A 86 41.18 17.25 -20.42
N GLU A 87 42.23 16.59 -20.90
CA GLU A 87 42.73 16.75 -22.27
C GLU A 87 41.71 16.19 -23.30
N PRO A 88 41.49 16.88 -24.44
CA PRO A 88 40.59 16.40 -25.50
C PRO A 88 41.34 15.63 -26.62
N PRO A 89 40.95 14.38 -26.93
CA PRO A 89 41.45 13.66 -28.11
C PRO A 89 40.38 13.52 -29.23
N GLU A 90 40.71 14.14 -30.36
CA GLU A 90 40.49 13.66 -31.75
C GLU A 90 39.05 13.62 -32.35
N GLU A 91 38.97 14.01 -33.63
CA GLU A 91 37.75 14.10 -34.45
C GLU A 91 37.48 12.76 -35.18
N PRO A 92 36.26 12.18 -35.12
CA PRO A 92 35.92 10.98 -35.89
C PRO A 92 35.46 11.29 -37.33
N ASP A 93 35.80 10.38 -38.27
CA ASP A 93 35.50 10.51 -39.71
C ASP A 93 33.98 10.48 -40.04
N PRO A 94 33.44 11.44 -40.81
CA PRO A 94 31.99 11.60 -41.01
C PRO A 94 31.44 10.79 -42.21
N THR A 95 31.47 9.45 -42.18
CA THR A 95 30.91 8.61 -43.26
C THR A 95 30.17 7.33 -42.81
N ALA A 96 29.25 7.40 -41.83
CA ALA A 96 28.45 6.22 -41.41
C ALA A 96 27.03 6.49 -40.81
N GLU A 97 26.49 7.71 -40.91
CA GLU A 97 25.52 8.20 -39.90
C GLU A 97 24.05 7.74 -40.00
N GLU A 98 23.56 7.26 -41.16
CA GLU A 98 22.10 7.12 -41.38
C GLU A 98 21.45 5.85 -40.81
N SER A 99 22.19 4.93 -40.17
CA SER A 99 21.63 3.65 -39.67
C SER A 99 21.82 3.35 -38.18
N SER A 100 22.80 3.97 -37.50
CA SER A 100 23.08 3.69 -36.07
C SER A 100 22.22 4.50 -35.09
N CYS A 101 21.60 5.58 -35.56
CA CYS A 101 20.89 6.54 -34.71
C CYS A 101 19.69 5.92 -33.95
N ALA A 102 19.03 4.90 -34.51
CA ALA A 102 17.92 4.21 -33.86
C ALA A 102 18.38 3.33 -32.68
N GLU A 103 19.46 2.56 -32.85
CA GLU A 103 20.03 1.74 -31.77
C GLU A 103 20.64 2.60 -30.67
N ALA A 104 21.33 3.69 -31.05
CA ALA A 104 21.87 4.66 -30.10
C ALA A 104 20.77 5.32 -29.26
N GLN A 105 19.60 5.64 -29.85
CA GLN A 105 18.45 6.18 -29.11
C GLN A 105 17.81 5.14 -28.19
N ALA A 106 17.69 3.88 -28.62
CA ALA A 106 17.19 2.79 -27.78
C ALA A 106 18.13 2.52 -26.58
N ALA A 107 19.44 2.47 -26.81
CA ALA A 107 20.44 2.30 -25.75
C ALA A 107 20.47 3.50 -24.79
N ALA A 108 20.34 4.74 -25.29
CA ALA A 108 20.25 5.93 -24.45
C ALA A 108 18.96 5.95 -23.60
N ALA A 109 17.83 5.48 -24.14
CA ALA A 109 16.59 5.35 -23.39
C ALA A 109 16.68 4.28 -22.29
N ALA A 110 17.28 3.12 -22.58
CA ALA A 110 17.54 2.08 -21.58
C ALA A 110 18.49 2.57 -20.46
N ALA A 111 19.59 3.24 -20.83
CA ALA A 111 20.52 3.85 -19.87
C ALA A 111 19.86 4.94 -19.01
N ALA A 112 18.91 5.70 -19.57
CA ALA A 112 18.12 6.68 -18.82
C ALA A 112 17.12 6.01 -17.84
N SER A 113 16.51 4.88 -18.20
CA SER A 113 15.68 4.07 -17.28
C SER A 113 16.51 3.55 -16.12
N ALA A 114 17.61 2.85 -16.42
CA ALA A 114 18.52 2.32 -15.40
C ALA A 114 19.10 3.42 -14.49
N ALA A 115 19.36 4.62 -15.01
CA ALA A 115 19.78 5.76 -14.19
C ALA A 115 18.66 6.27 -13.27
N ALA A 116 17.40 6.33 -13.74
CA ALA A 116 16.25 6.72 -12.92
C ALA A 116 15.98 5.68 -11.81
N GLU A 117 16.06 4.40 -12.16
CA GLU A 117 15.98 3.23 -11.28
C GLU A 117 17.06 3.24 -10.18
N VAL A 118 18.30 3.61 -10.51
CA VAL A 118 19.36 3.80 -9.50
C VAL A 118 19.08 4.99 -8.58
N VAL A 119 18.45 6.08 -9.06
CA VAL A 119 18.05 7.22 -8.21
C VAL A 119 16.86 6.84 -7.30
N GLU A 120 15.86 6.13 -7.83
CA GLU A 120 14.78 5.49 -7.08
C GLU A 120 15.32 4.68 -5.88
N TRP A 121 16.21 3.71 -6.14
CA TRP A 121 16.81 2.89 -5.09
C TRP A 121 17.61 3.71 -4.08
N GLN A 122 18.40 4.70 -4.53
CA GLN A 122 19.11 5.59 -3.61
C GLN A 122 18.16 6.40 -2.72
N GLN A 123 16.99 6.83 -3.22
CA GLN A 123 16.01 7.55 -2.41
C GLN A 123 15.39 6.65 -1.34
N LYS A 124 14.90 5.46 -1.68
CA LYS A 124 14.34 4.52 -0.68
C LYS A 124 15.38 4.03 0.33
N VAL A 125 16.64 3.89 -0.05
CA VAL A 125 17.74 3.61 0.88
C VAL A 125 17.97 4.79 1.84
N GLN A 126 17.81 6.05 1.39
CA GLN A 126 17.83 7.21 2.26
C GLN A 126 16.62 7.27 3.21
N GLU A 127 15.41 6.96 2.72
CA GLU A 127 14.19 6.89 3.54
C GLU A 127 14.31 5.82 4.64
N GLN A 128 14.79 4.61 4.32
CA GLN A 128 15.06 3.56 5.31
C GLN A 128 16.11 3.99 6.35
N ARG A 129 17.19 4.66 5.93
CA ARG A 129 18.20 5.22 6.84
C ARG A 129 17.61 6.31 7.75
N ALA A 130 16.72 7.15 7.24
CA ALA A 130 16.03 8.17 8.04
C ALA A 130 15.10 7.56 9.10
N LEU A 131 14.32 6.53 8.72
CA LEU A 131 13.46 5.78 9.65
C LEU A 131 14.26 5.06 10.74
N LEU A 132 15.38 4.43 10.39
CA LEU A 132 16.30 3.82 11.36
C LEU A 132 16.88 4.87 12.32
N ALA A 133 17.34 6.01 11.80
CA ALA A 133 17.85 7.10 12.63
C ALA A 133 16.79 7.70 13.56
N GLN A 134 15.53 7.79 13.11
CA GLN A 134 14.40 8.21 13.95
C GLN A 134 14.11 7.19 15.05
N SER A 135 14.16 5.89 14.74
CA SER A 135 14.01 4.81 15.71
C SER A 135 15.13 4.81 16.76
N ASP A 136 16.38 5.05 16.35
CA ASP A 136 17.52 5.13 17.26
C ASP A 136 17.45 6.36 18.20
N ARG A 137 16.96 7.51 17.71
CA ARG A 137 16.67 8.69 18.56
C ARG A 137 15.60 8.37 19.62
N CYS A 138 14.47 7.81 19.20
CA CYS A 138 13.39 7.40 20.10
C CYS A 138 13.88 6.38 21.16
N ARG A 139 14.74 5.41 20.78
CA ARG A 139 15.39 4.50 21.73
C ARG A 139 16.43 5.19 22.63
N GLY A 140 17.02 6.31 22.22
CA GLY A 140 17.83 7.17 23.08
C GLY A 140 16.99 7.91 24.13
N GLU A 141 15.91 8.55 23.70
CA GLU A 141 14.95 9.26 24.55
C GLU A 141 14.31 8.33 25.60
N LEU A 142 13.91 7.11 25.20
CA LEU A 142 13.38 6.09 26.11
C LEU A 142 14.41 5.56 27.11
N ARG A 143 15.70 5.51 26.77
CA ARG A 143 16.75 5.18 27.75
C ARG A 143 16.95 6.31 28.75
N ALA A 144 17.03 7.55 28.26
CA ALA A 144 17.19 8.73 29.12
C ALA A 144 16.03 8.90 30.12
N SER A 145 14.79 8.59 29.72
CA SER A 145 13.64 8.61 30.65
C SER A 145 13.68 7.47 31.66
N VAL A 146 14.07 6.26 31.27
CA VAL A 146 14.29 5.13 32.20
C VAL A 146 15.43 5.42 33.19
N GLU A 147 16.55 5.98 32.74
CA GLU A 147 17.65 6.41 33.61
C GLU A 147 17.21 7.53 34.58
N GLY A 148 16.37 8.47 34.13
CA GLY A 148 15.76 9.49 34.98
C GLY A 148 14.83 8.93 36.05
N LEU A 149 13.96 7.98 35.69
CA LEU A 149 13.09 7.28 36.63
C LEU A 149 13.89 6.44 37.64
N GLN A 150 14.96 5.76 37.21
CA GLN A 150 15.85 5.03 38.11
C GLN A 150 16.55 5.96 39.12
N GLN A 151 16.95 7.17 38.70
CA GLN A 151 17.50 8.18 39.61
C GLN A 151 16.45 8.70 40.61
N GLN A 152 15.20 8.90 40.19
CA GLN A 152 14.11 9.29 41.10
C GLN A 152 13.77 8.18 42.11
N VAL A 153 13.69 6.92 41.68
CA VAL A 153 13.49 5.77 42.57
C VAL A 153 14.64 5.67 43.57
N ALA A 154 15.89 5.93 43.17
CA ALA A 154 17.03 5.96 44.06
C ALA A 154 16.96 7.10 45.10
N SER A 155 16.55 8.31 44.70
CA SER A 155 16.39 9.43 45.65
C SER A 155 15.25 9.20 46.65
N LEU A 156 14.07 8.78 46.17
CA LEU A 156 12.91 8.49 47.02
C LEU A 156 13.20 7.32 47.99
N THR A 157 13.96 6.31 47.55
CA THR A 157 14.43 5.22 48.44
C THR A 157 15.35 5.76 49.54
N GLY A 158 16.28 6.66 49.19
CA GLY A 158 17.16 7.32 50.16
C GLY A 158 16.43 8.21 51.16
N GLU A 159 15.34 8.86 50.74
CA GLU A 159 14.49 9.68 51.60
C GLU A 159 13.60 8.83 52.51
N ARG A 160 13.01 7.75 52.02
CA ARG A 160 12.33 6.73 52.85
C ARG A 160 13.29 6.16 53.89
N GLU A 161 14.52 5.82 53.50
CA GLU A 161 15.57 5.39 54.43
C GLU A 161 15.96 6.45 55.47
N ARG A 162 15.76 7.75 55.18
CA ARG A 162 16.06 8.85 56.10
C ARG A 162 14.93 9.09 57.09
N LEU A 163 13.67 9.00 56.65
CA LEU A 163 12.48 9.15 57.50
C LEU A 163 12.30 7.95 58.44
N LEU A 164 12.54 6.72 57.95
CA LEU A 164 12.60 5.50 58.78
C LEU A 164 13.67 5.58 59.89
N LYS A 165 14.64 6.48 59.79
CA LYS A 165 15.66 6.74 60.83
C LYS A 165 15.24 7.80 61.87
N GLY A 166 14.01 8.32 61.82
CA GLY A 166 13.38 8.98 62.96
C GLY A 166 12.55 10.25 62.72
N GLY A 167 11.76 10.35 61.65
CA GLY A 167 10.87 11.50 61.44
C GLY A 167 9.62 11.16 60.63
N ALA A 168 8.45 11.64 61.11
CA ALA A 168 7.11 11.60 60.51
C ALA A 168 6.60 10.23 59.98
N SER A 169 5.49 9.74 60.58
CA SER A 169 4.80 8.54 60.08
C SER A 169 3.81 8.82 58.94
N GLU A 170 3.35 10.07 58.79
CA GLU A 170 2.41 10.46 57.74
C GLU A 170 3.13 10.59 56.38
N ASP A 171 4.28 11.27 56.35
CA ASP A 171 5.20 11.35 55.19
C ASP A 171 5.60 9.96 54.63
N ALA A 172 5.63 8.93 55.49
CA ALA A 172 6.00 7.58 55.10
C ALA A 172 4.94 6.86 54.25
N GLU A 173 3.65 7.09 54.51
CA GLU A 173 2.56 6.52 53.69
C GLU A 173 2.50 7.20 52.31
N GLU A 174 2.74 8.52 52.25
CA GLU A 174 2.80 9.24 50.96
C GLU A 174 4.00 8.77 50.13
N LEU A 175 5.19 8.59 50.72
CA LEU A 175 6.36 8.05 50.02
C LEU A 175 6.18 6.60 49.56
N GLU A 176 5.45 5.76 50.30
CA GLU A 176 5.14 4.41 49.82
C GLU A 176 4.13 4.42 48.64
N ALA A 177 3.17 5.35 48.63
CA ALA A 177 2.31 5.58 47.48
C ALA A 177 3.09 6.11 46.25
N GLN A 178 4.00 7.06 46.44
CA GLN A 178 4.86 7.58 45.36
C GLN A 178 5.80 6.50 44.82
N MET A 179 6.41 5.67 45.68
CA MET A 179 7.24 4.54 45.26
C MET A 179 6.43 3.48 44.48
N ALA A 180 5.20 3.18 44.89
CA ALA A 180 4.33 2.27 44.15
C ALA A 180 3.91 2.83 42.77
N ALA A 181 3.69 4.14 42.67
CA ALA A 181 3.43 4.82 41.39
C ALA A 181 4.65 4.75 40.47
N ALA A 182 5.85 5.11 40.96
CA ALA A 182 7.08 5.07 40.19
C ALA A 182 7.43 3.64 39.72
N GLN A 183 7.26 2.62 40.58
CA GLN A 183 7.44 1.22 40.19
C GLN A 183 6.49 0.82 39.06
N LYS A 184 5.20 1.22 39.15
CA LYS A 184 4.24 0.96 38.07
C LYS A 184 4.68 1.64 36.77
N GLU A 185 5.04 2.92 36.80
CA GLU A 185 5.51 3.66 35.62
C GLU A 185 6.74 3.02 34.99
N THR A 186 7.71 2.52 35.78
CA THR A 186 8.84 1.75 35.24
C THR A 186 8.40 0.43 34.56
N SER A 187 7.43 -0.29 35.12
CA SER A 187 6.92 -1.53 34.50
C SER A 187 6.11 -1.29 33.21
N ASP A 188 5.34 -0.19 33.16
CA ASP A 188 4.61 0.23 31.96
C ASP A 188 5.62 0.68 30.87
N ALA A 189 6.69 1.38 31.25
CA ALA A 189 7.80 1.76 30.37
C ALA A 189 8.56 0.54 29.82
N GLU A 190 8.97 -0.41 30.66
CA GLU A 190 9.59 -1.67 30.22
C GLU A 190 8.68 -2.47 29.27
N SER A 191 7.38 -2.52 29.56
CA SER A 191 6.39 -3.15 28.67
C SER A 191 6.32 -2.47 27.30
N SER A 192 6.42 -1.12 27.26
CA SER A 192 6.48 -0.35 26.01
C SER A 192 7.77 -0.61 25.22
N LEU A 193 8.91 -0.70 25.93
CA LEU A 193 10.22 -0.94 25.33
C LEU A 193 10.27 -2.33 24.69
N ALA A 194 9.78 -3.36 25.38
CA ALA A 194 9.68 -4.72 24.87
C ALA A 194 8.82 -4.80 23.59
N LYS A 195 7.65 -4.14 23.58
CA LYS A 195 6.78 -4.04 22.38
C LYS A 195 7.50 -3.33 21.23
N SER A 196 8.22 -2.24 21.52
CA SER A 196 8.99 -1.50 20.50
C SER A 196 10.14 -2.34 19.91
N SER A 197 10.77 -3.22 20.71
CA SER A 197 11.80 -4.13 20.20
C SER A 197 11.20 -5.20 19.29
N SER A 198 10.09 -5.83 19.69
CA SER A 198 9.38 -6.83 18.86
C SER A 198 9.03 -6.24 17.49
N ALA A 199 8.39 -5.07 17.47
CA ALA A 199 8.03 -4.39 16.23
C ALA A 199 9.24 -4.02 15.34
N LEU A 200 10.42 -3.79 15.92
CA LEU A 200 11.65 -3.52 15.17
C LEU A 200 12.30 -4.78 14.62
N ASP A 201 12.25 -5.89 15.34
CA ASP A 201 12.75 -7.18 14.87
C ASP A 201 11.81 -7.81 13.82
N GLU A 202 10.50 -7.59 13.96
CA GLU A 202 9.49 -7.83 12.90
C GLU A 202 9.76 -6.98 11.65
N ALA A 203 10.02 -5.67 11.80
CA ALA A 203 10.35 -4.80 10.68
C ALA A 203 11.68 -5.16 10.00
N ARG A 204 12.68 -5.63 10.76
CA ARG A 204 13.95 -6.17 10.24
C ARG A 204 13.74 -7.46 9.45
N ALA A 205 12.90 -8.38 9.95
CA ALA A 205 12.55 -9.60 9.25
C ALA A 205 11.82 -9.30 7.92
N ALA A 206 10.88 -8.35 7.92
CA ALA A 206 10.18 -7.91 6.72
C ALA A 206 11.13 -7.25 5.70
N ALA A 207 12.08 -6.41 6.16
CA ALA A 207 13.08 -5.79 5.30
C ALA A 207 14.05 -6.83 4.70
N ALA A 208 14.46 -7.84 5.47
CA ALA A 208 15.30 -8.94 4.98
C ALA A 208 14.56 -9.80 3.94
N ALA A 209 13.27 -10.11 4.17
CA ALA A 209 12.44 -10.83 3.21
C ALA A 209 12.28 -10.02 1.89
N ALA A 210 12.02 -8.72 1.99
CA ALA A 210 11.92 -7.83 0.82
C ALA A 210 13.24 -7.75 0.03
N ALA A 211 14.39 -7.71 0.71
CA ALA A 211 15.70 -7.78 0.05
C ALA A 211 15.90 -9.10 -0.70
N SER A 212 15.57 -10.25 -0.07
CA SER A 212 15.67 -11.55 -0.74
C SER A 212 14.71 -11.72 -1.92
N ALA A 213 13.53 -11.07 -1.89
CA ALA A 213 12.62 -11.06 -3.03
C ALA A 213 13.18 -10.22 -4.20
N ALA A 214 13.78 -9.06 -3.91
CA ALA A 214 14.43 -8.23 -4.91
C ALA A 214 15.67 -8.92 -5.53
N ASP A 215 16.46 -9.66 -4.73
CA ASP A 215 17.59 -10.44 -5.23
C ASP A 215 17.13 -11.59 -6.16
N VAL A 216 15.97 -12.22 -5.89
CA VAL A 216 15.36 -13.23 -6.78
C VAL A 216 14.87 -12.60 -8.09
N GLN A 217 14.12 -11.50 -8.03
CA GLN A 217 13.65 -10.80 -9.23
C GLN A 217 14.80 -10.28 -10.11
N ALA A 218 15.92 -9.88 -9.49
CA ALA A 218 17.13 -9.52 -10.22
C ALA A 218 17.78 -10.71 -10.94
N SER A 219 17.72 -11.93 -10.38
CA SER A 219 18.15 -13.14 -11.10
C SER A 219 17.20 -13.55 -12.22
N GLU A 220 15.88 -13.45 -12.01
CA GLU A 220 14.86 -13.75 -13.03
C GLU A 220 15.01 -12.83 -14.26
N LEU A 221 15.22 -11.52 -14.03
CA LEU A 221 15.48 -10.54 -15.10
C LEU A 221 16.77 -10.84 -15.87
N LEU A 222 17.84 -11.24 -15.19
CA LEU A 222 19.10 -11.63 -15.84
C LEU A 222 18.94 -12.92 -16.68
N GLU A 223 18.14 -13.88 -16.23
CA GLU A 223 17.81 -15.06 -17.03
C GLU A 223 17.02 -14.66 -18.29
N GLU A 224 15.98 -13.81 -18.17
CA GLU A 224 15.24 -13.28 -19.34
C GLU A 224 16.12 -12.48 -20.30
N GLU A 225 17.07 -11.66 -19.82
CA GLU A 225 18.03 -10.97 -20.68
C GLU A 225 18.92 -11.95 -21.48
N THR A 226 19.36 -13.05 -20.86
CA THR A 226 20.15 -14.08 -21.56
C THR A 226 19.32 -14.88 -22.57
N ASP A 227 18.04 -15.12 -22.32
CA ASP A 227 17.14 -15.77 -23.28
C ASP A 227 16.80 -14.83 -24.46
N VAL A 228 16.58 -13.53 -24.21
CA VAL A 228 16.43 -12.53 -25.28
C VAL A 228 17.69 -12.43 -26.14
N ALA A 229 18.89 -12.50 -25.53
CA ALA A 229 20.15 -12.53 -26.27
C ALA A 229 20.31 -13.81 -27.13
N GLN A 230 19.93 -14.98 -26.60
CA GLN A 230 19.91 -16.23 -27.35
C GLN A 230 18.91 -16.20 -28.52
N LEU A 231 17.71 -15.67 -28.31
CA LEU A 231 16.68 -15.53 -29.34
C LEU A 231 17.12 -14.59 -30.47
N ARG A 232 17.81 -13.48 -30.16
CA ARG A 232 18.40 -12.59 -31.17
C ARG A 232 19.47 -13.31 -32.00
N SER A 233 20.43 -13.97 -31.35
CA SER A 233 21.47 -14.76 -32.03
C SER A 233 20.89 -15.87 -32.93
N SER A 234 19.81 -16.52 -32.49
CA SER A 234 19.05 -17.48 -33.29
C SER A 234 18.41 -16.82 -34.53
N ALA A 235 17.73 -15.68 -34.35
CA ALA A 235 17.13 -14.91 -35.44
C ALA A 235 18.17 -14.47 -36.48
N ASP A 236 19.29 -13.88 -36.04
CA ASP A 236 20.41 -13.47 -36.91
C ASP A 236 20.95 -14.63 -37.75
N SER A 237 21.10 -15.82 -37.14
CA SER A 237 21.54 -17.03 -37.84
C SER A 237 20.52 -17.49 -38.89
N SER A 238 19.22 -17.32 -38.62
CA SER A 238 18.15 -17.67 -39.54
C SER A 238 18.08 -16.68 -40.73
N GLU A 239 18.28 -15.38 -40.50
CA GLU A 239 18.34 -14.37 -41.54
C GLU A 239 19.56 -14.56 -42.46
N ALA A 240 20.73 -14.85 -41.89
CA ALA A 240 21.94 -15.18 -42.64
C ALA A 240 21.73 -16.43 -43.53
N SER A 241 21.07 -17.46 -43.01
CA SER A 241 20.70 -18.67 -43.78
C SER A 241 19.71 -18.34 -44.92
N ALA A 242 18.70 -17.51 -44.65
CA ALA A 242 17.72 -17.06 -45.64
C ALA A 242 18.36 -16.18 -46.73
N ALA A 243 19.29 -15.29 -46.38
CA ALA A 243 20.08 -14.50 -47.32
C ALA A 243 20.94 -15.40 -48.22
N ALA A 244 21.65 -16.37 -47.64
CA ALA A 244 22.42 -17.36 -48.40
C ALA A 244 21.54 -18.28 -49.27
N ALA A 245 20.27 -18.51 -48.91
CA ALA A 245 19.29 -19.20 -49.77
C ALA A 245 18.84 -18.31 -50.95
N ARG A 246 18.54 -17.04 -50.70
CA ARG A 246 18.18 -16.05 -51.74
C ARG A 246 19.29 -15.88 -52.78
N GLU A 247 20.55 -15.78 -52.33
CA GLU A 247 21.74 -15.76 -53.20
C GLU A 247 21.84 -17.02 -54.09
N ARG A 248 21.69 -18.22 -53.50
CA ARG A 248 21.72 -19.49 -54.27
C ARG A 248 20.62 -19.56 -55.33
N VAL A 249 19.39 -19.15 -55.01
CA VAL A 249 18.28 -19.09 -55.98
C VAL A 249 18.58 -18.08 -57.09
N ARG A 250 19.14 -16.91 -56.74
CA ARG A 250 19.55 -15.88 -57.71
C ARG A 250 20.64 -16.36 -58.67
N GLY A 251 21.59 -17.16 -58.17
CA GLY A 251 22.63 -17.80 -58.98
C GLY A 251 22.11 -18.93 -59.88
N MET A 252 21.11 -19.72 -59.41
CA MET A 252 20.49 -20.79 -60.19
C MET A 252 19.62 -20.28 -61.35
N VAL A 253 19.00 -19.10 -61.22
CA VAL A 253 18.15 -18.52 -62.28
C VAL A 253 18.96 -17.52 -63.12
N ALA A 254 19.99 -18.04 -63.79
CA ALA A 254 20.76 -17.28 -64.77
C ALA A 254 19.88 -16.96 -66.00
N VAL A 255 19.23 -15.80 -65.98
CA VAL A 255 18.29 -15.32 -67.03
C VAL A 255 18.92 -15.37 -68.43
N SER A 256 20.23 -15.15 -68.52
CA SER A 256 21.03 -15.28 -69.74
C SER A 256 21.04 -16.69 -70.34
N GLU A 257 21.05 -17.75 -69.53
CA GLU A 257 21.06 -19.14 -70.02
C GLU A 257 19.69 -19.54 -70.58
N VAL A 258 18.62 -19.11 -69.93
CA VAL A 258 17.24 -19.29 -70.42
C VAL A 258 17.07 -18.60 -71.78
N GLN A 259 17.46 -17.33 -71.89
CA GLN A 259 17.41 -16.58 -73.15
C GLN A 259 18.28 -17.22 -74.25
N ARG A 260 19.44 -17.80 -73.89
CA ARG A 260 20.30 -18.51 -74.83
C ARG A 260 19.60 -19.73 -75.43
N HIS A 261 18.93 -20.53 -74.59
CA HIS A 261 18.19 -21.71 -75.04
C HIS A 261 16.89 -21.36 -75.80
N GLU A 262 16.22 -20.26 -75.49
CA GLU A 262 15.10 -19.75 -76.30
C GLU A 262 15.54 -19.36 -77.71
N ALA A 263 16.72 -18.73 -77.85
CA ALA A 263 17.31 -18.36 -79.14
C ALA A 263 17.71 -19.61 -79.97
N GLU A 264 18.44 -20.55 -79.39
CA GLU A 264 18.78 -21.84 -80.04
C GLU A 264 17.51 -22.58 -80.50
N SER A 265 16.48 -22.62 -79.64
CA SER A 265 15.20 -23.25 -79.94
C SER A 265 14.41 -22.52 -81.03
N LYS A 266 14.71 -21.26 -81.33
CA LYS A 266 14.12 -20.50 -82.45
C LYS A 266 14.83 -20.80 -83.76
N GLU A 267 16.16 -20.77 -83.78
CA GLU A 267 16.99 -21.08 -84.96
C GLU A 267 16.73 -22.51 -85.51
N LEU A 268 16.56 -23.49 -84.60
CA LEU A 268 16.18 -24.86 -84.96
C LEU A 268 14.79 -24.95 -85.62
N ARG A 269 13.82 -24.10 -85.24
CA ARG A 269 12.50 -24.06 -85.89
C ARG A 269 12.56 -23.41 -87.28
N GLU A 270 13.38 -22.37 -87.44
CA GLU A 270 13.54 -21.66 -88.70
C GLU A 270 14.26 -22.53 -89.75
N SER A 271 15.31 -23.26 -89.36
CA SER A 271 16.00 -24.21 -90.26
C SER A 271 15.11 -25.37 -90.73
N LEU A 272 14.26 -25.93 -89.85
CA LEU A 272 13.29 -26.97 -90.23
C LEU A 272 12.24 -26.47 -91.25
N ALA A 273 11.84 -25.20 -91.16
CA ALA A 273 10.90 -24.61 -92.11
C ALA A 273 11.49 -24.52 -93.54
N ILE A 274 12.78 -24.17 -93.66
CA ILE A 274 13.50 -24.08 -94.95
C ILE A 274 13.56 -25.44 -95.64
N VAL A 275 14.00 -26.50 -94.92
CA VAL A 275 14.04 -27.88 -95.44
C VAL A 275 12.64 -28.35 -95.89
N GLY A 276 11.59 -27.91 -95.19
CA GLY A 276 10.19 -28.17 -95.54
C GLY A 276 9.71 -27.51 -96.85
N ILE A 277 10.44 -26.52 -97.38
CA ILE A 277 10.18 -25.86 -98.67
C ILE A 277 10.98 -26.54 -99.78
N GLU A 278 12.30 -26.75 -99.58
CA GLU A 278 13.18 -27.47 -100.52
C GLU A 278 12.61 -28.86 -100.89
N SER A 279 12.13 -29.58 -99.87
CA SER A 279 11.51 -30.91 -100.01
C SER A 279 10.23 -30.90 -100.88
N ARG A 280 9.56 -29.75 -101.04
CA ARG A 280 8.41 -29.61 -101.96
C ARG A 280 8.87 -29.27 -103.37
N GLN A 281 9.86 -28.39 -103.51
CA GLN A 281 10.42 -27.99 -104.80
C GLN A 281 11.01 -29.18 -105.56
N LEU A 282 11.80 -30.02 -104.90
CA LEU A 282 12.37 -31.24 -105.50
C LEU A 282 11.29 -32.25 -105.95
N ARG A 283 10.18 -32.37 -105.20
CA ARG A 283 9.04 -33.22 -105.58
C ARG A 283 8.29 -32.71 -106.81
N LEU A 284 8.17 -31.39 -106.97
CA LEU A 284 7.55 -30.78 -108.14
C LEU A 284 8.42 -30.94 -109.39
N ALA A 285 9.72 -30.64 -109.29
CA ALA A 285 10.67 -30.81 -110.38
C ALA A 285 10.72 -32.25 -110.92
N LEU A 286 10.70 -33.26 -110.02
CA LEU A 286 10.67 -34.66 -110.45
C LEU A 286 9.37 -35.04 -111.16
N ALA A 287 8.22 -34.55 -110.67
CA ALA A 287 6.93 -34.83 -111.31
C ALA A 287 6.86 -34.22 -112.73
N GLU A 288 7.47 -33.05 -112.92
CA GLU A 288 7.59 -32.36 -114.20
C GLU A 288 8.54 -33.10 -115.16
N ALA A 289 9.73 -33.49 -114.70
CA ALA A 289 10.70 -34.27 -115.46
C ALA A 289 10.11 -35.61 -115.95
N LEU A 290 9.46 -36.37 -115.05
CA LEU A 290 8.80 -37.64 -115.37
C LEU A 290 7.64 -37.51 -116.37
N SER A 291 7.02 -36.33 -116.49
CA SER A 291 5.95 -36.09 -117.47
C SER A 291 6.45 -35.74 -118.88
N SER A 292 7.74 -35.40 -119.03
CA SER A 292 8.32 -34.98 -120.32
C SER A 292 8.75 -36.13 -121.24
N GLY A 293 9.11 -37.30 -120.68
CA GLY A 293 9.40 -38.53 -121.42
C GLY A 293 10.64 -38.55 -122.33
N ALA A 294 11.44 -37.48 -122.38
CA ALA A 294 12.50 -37.32 -123.39
C ALA A 294 13.86 -37.96 -123.03
N ASP A 295 14.38 -37.75 -121.81
CA ASP A 295 15.76 -38.10 -121.45
C ASP A 295 15.86 -39.13 -120.32
N LEU A 296 15.91 -40.41 -120.69
CA LEU A 296 16.26 -41.52 -119.78
C LEU A 296 17.58 -41.31 -118.99
N PRO A 297 18.70 -40.83 -119.56
CA PRO A 297 19.93 -40.63 -118.79
C PRO A 297 19.87 -39.44 -117.82
N THR A 298 19.01 -38.46 -118.07
CA THR A 298 18.75 -37.36 -117.13
C THR A 298 17.89 -37.88 -115.98
N ALA A 299 16.81 -38.62 -116.27
CA ALA A 299 15.99 -39.29 -115.26
C ALA A 299 16.79 -40.27 -114.39
N MET A 300 17.81 -40.96 -114.93
CA MET A 300 18.70 -41.81 -114.10
C MET A 300 19.56 -41.00 -113.13
N LYS A 301 20.11 -39.85 -113.54
CA LYS A 301 20.83 -38.94 -112.63
C LYS A 301 19.91 -38.32 -111.59
N GLU A 302 18.69 -37.98 -111.97
CA GLU A 302 17.66 -37.50 -111.03
C GLU A 302 17.26 -38.60 -110.04
N LEU A 303 17.22 -39.87 -110.44
CA LEU A 303 17.01 -41.00 -109.53
C LEU A 303 18.20 -41.22 -108.58
N GLU A 304 19.45 -40.98 -109.02
CA GLU A 304 20.62 -40.99 -108.13
C GLU A 304 20.57 -39.81 -107.13
N VAL A 305 20.29 -38.60 -107.60
CA VAL A 305 20.10 -37.41 -106.73
C VAL A 305 18.91 -37.61 -105.76
N LEU A 306 17.80 -38.21 -106.20
CA LEU A 306 16.71 -38.61 -105.31
C LEU A 306 17.21 -39.59 -104.26
N ARG A 307 17.97 -40.60 -104.66
CA ARG A 307 18.49 -41.63 -103.75
C ARG A 307 19.42 -41.02 -102.70
N GLU A 308 20.37 -40.19 -103.10
CA GLU A 308 21.23 -39.44 -102.19
C GLU A 308 20.40 -38.53 -101.26
N SER A 309 19.38 -37.84 -101.80
CA SER A 309 18.46 -37.02 -100.98
C SER A 309 17.62 -37.83 -100.01
N ALA A 310 17.25 -39.07 -100.35
CA ALA A 310 16.47 -39.98 -99.52
C ALA A 310 17.33 -40.66 -98.45
N GLU A 311 18.58 -41.01 -98.77
CA GLU A 311 19.56 -41.50 -97.80
C GLU A 311 19.97 -40.37 -96.84
N ALA A 312 20.16 -39.14 -97.32
CA ALA A 312 20.36 -37.95 -96.48
C ALA A 312 19.13 -37.62 -95.63
N ALA A 313 17.91 -37.75 -96.18
CA ALA A 313 16.67 -37.60 -95.41
C ALA A 313 16.54 -38.69 -94.33
N SER A 314 16.92 -39.94 -94.62
CA SER A 314 16.96 -41.02 -93.62
C SER A 314 17.95 -40.72 -92.50
N GLN A 315 19.13 -40.16 -92.81
CA GLN A 315 20.09 -39.71 -91.79
C GLN A 315 19.54 -38.55 -90.96
N ARG A 316 18.87 -37.56 -91.58
CA ARG A 316 18.19 -36.46 -90.87
C ARG A 316 17.05 -36.97 -89.97
N VAL A 317 16.26 -37.93 -90.43
CA VAL A 317 15.19 -38.57 -89.62
C VAL A 317 15.80 -39.27 -88.41
N LYS A 318 16.86 -40.08 -88.58
CA LYS A 318 17.56 -40.71 -87.45
C LYS A 318 18.14 -39.70 -86.45
N ALA A 319 18.71 -38.60 -86.94
CA ALA A 319 19.17 -37.52 -86.07
C ALA A 319 18.02 -36.88 -85.28
N LEU A 320 16.87 -36.63 -85.93
CA LEU A 320 15.65 -36.13 -85.29
C LEU A 320 15.06 -37.15 -84.30
N GLU A 321 15.08 -38.45 -84.60
CA GLU A 321 14.67 -39.53 -83.67
C GLU A 321 15.55 -39.53 -82.42
N THR A 322 16.89 -39.43 -82.57
CA THR A 322 17.79 -39.34 -81.41
C THR A 322 17.62 -38.03 -80.62
N SER A 323 17.27 -36.93 -81.29
CA SER A 323 16.95 -35.65 -80.64
C SER A 323 15.63 -35.73 -79.87
N ASN A 324 14.58 -36.35 -80.44
CA ASN A 324 13.31 -36.60 -79.76
C ASN A 324 13.51 -37.48 -78.53
N ALA A 325 14.26 -38.57 -78.62
CA ALA A 325 14.56 -39.42 -77.46
C ALA A 325 15.32 -38.65 -76.34
N GLN A 326 16.20 -37.71 -76.70
CA GLN A 326 16.84 -36.82 -75.73
C GLN A 326 15.86 -35.79 -75.13
N LEU A 327 14.93 -35.26 -75.92
CA LEU A 327 13.90 -34.33 -75.45
C LEU A 327 12.86 -35.03 -74.55
N GLU A 328 12.41 -36.23 -74.90
CA GLU A 328 11.57 -37.09 -74.07
C GLU A 328 12.27 -37.44 -72.75
N GLY A 329 13.57 -37.78 -72.79
CA GLY A 329 14.38 -37.98 -71.58
C GLY A 329 14.51 -36.74 -70.70
N ARG A 330 14.61 -35.54 -71.31
CA ARG A 330 14.61 -34.25 -70.59
C ARG A 330 13.24 -33.92 -70.00
N LEU A 331 12.15 -34.14 -70.73
CA LEU A 331 10.78 -33.95 -70.24
C LEU A 331 10.51 -34.88 -69.03
N ALA A 332 10.84 -36.16 -69.15
CA ALA A 332 10.72 -37.13 -68.06
C ALA A 332 11.68 -36.88 -66.87
N GLN A 333 12.64 -35.96 -67.00
CA GLN A 333 13.43 -35.43 -65.88
C GLN A 333 12.75 -34.20 -65.27
N ILE A 334 12.31 -33.26 -66.10
CA ILE A 334 11.55 -32.07 -65.68
C ILE A 334 10.29 -32.47 -64.90
N ASP A 335 9.56 -33.51 -65.32
CA ASP A 335 8.38 -34.01 -64.59
C ASP A 335 8.73 -34.55 -63.19
N LYS A 336 9.90 -35.18 -63.01
CA LYS A 336 10.38 -35.64 -61.68
C LYS A 336 10.77 -34.46 -60.80
N ASP A 337 11.42 -33.45 -61.37
CA ASP A 337 11.81 -32.26 -60.63
C ASP A 337 10.59 -31.38 -60.29
N ILE A 338 9.57 -31.31 -61.16
CA ILE A 338 8.24 -30.76 -60.84
C ILE A 338 7.57 -31.56 -59.71
N ALA A 339 7.63 -32.89 -59.72
CA ALA A 339 7.08 -33.71 -58.63
C ALA A 339 7.81 -33.49 -57.30
N ARG A 340 9.15 -33.39 -57.33
CA ARG A 340 9.98 -33.04 -56.16
C ARG A 340 9.65 -31.65 -55.62
N LEU A 341 9.57 -30.64 -56.49
CA LEU A 341 9.21 -29.26 -56.10
C LEU A 341 7.79 -29.20 -55.54
N ARG A 342 6.82 -29.91 -56.15
CA ARG A 342 5.45 -30.02 -55.62
C ARG A 342 5.42 -30.63 -54.22
N LYS A 343 6.23 -31.67 -53.95
CA LYS A 343 6.36 -32.20 -52.59
C LYS A 343 6.92 -31.13 -51.64
N GLY A 344 8.02 -30.48 -52.00
CA GLY A 344 8.60 -29.39 -51.18
C GLY A 344 7.61 -28.26 -50.89
N THR A 345 6.73 -27.90 -51.82
CA THR A 345 5.66 -26.91 -51.57
C THR A 345 4.49 -27.40 -50.73
N VAL A 346 4.38 -28.71 -50.46
CA VAL A 346 3.47 -29.26 -49.45
C VAL A 346 4.19 -29.27 -48.09
N ASP A 347 5.43 -29.76 -48.05
CA ASP A 347 6.26 -29.81 -46.84
C ASP A 347 6.38 -28.39 -46.21
N LEU A 348 6.67 -27.36 -47.03
CA LEU A 348 6.71 -25.94 -46.62
C LEU A 348 5.35 -25.38 -46.15
N ARG A 349 4.22 -25.91 -46.64
CA ARG A 349 2.89 -25.47 -46.18
C ARG A 349 2.55 -26.02 -44.81
N SER A 350 2.90 -27.28 -44.54
CA SER A 350 2.82 -27.81 -43.17
C SER A 350 3.73 -27.05 -42.20
N GLU A 351 4.86 -26.52 -42.67
CA GLU A 351 5.74 -25.63 -41.88
C GLU A 351 5.11 -24.24 -41.67
N GLU A 352 4.51 -23.63 -42.70
CA GLU A 352 3.71 -22.38 -42.55
C GLU A 352 2.54 -22.53 -41.57
N ASP A 353 1.79 -23.63 -41.64
CA ASP A 353 0.64 -23.86 -40.77
C ASP A 353 1.07 -24.19 -39.32
N LEU A 354 2.16 -24.94 -39.12
CA LEU A 354 2.76 -25.17 -37.80
C LEU A 354 3.28 -23.86 -37.18
N MET A 355 3.95 -23.01 -37.96
CA MET A 355 4.39 -21.69 -37.47
C MET A 355 3.20 -20.81 -37.08
N ARG A 356 2.07 -20.88 -37.80
CA ARG A 356 0.83 -20.18 -37.40
C ARG A 356 0.29 -20.72 -36.08
N GLU A 357 0.26 -22.04 -35.90
CA GLU A 357 -0.21 -22.70 -34.67
C GLU A 357 0.63 -22.25 -33.46
N VAL A 358 1.96 -22.31 -33.54
CA VAL A 358 2.88 -21.83 -32.48
C VAL A 358 2.72 -20.33 -32.21
N ILE A 359 2.49 -19.51 -33.25
CA ILE A 359 2.20 -18.07 -33.08
C ILE A 359 0.85 -17.85 -32.37
N PHE A 360 -0.18 -18.67 -32.65
CA PHE A 360 -1.45 -18.59 -31.93
C PHE A 360 -1.31 -19.03 -30.47
N GLU A 361 -0.63 -20.15 -30.18
CA GLU A 361 -0.37 -20.61 -28.82
C GLU A 361 0.39 -19.57 -27.99
N ARG A 362 1.47 -18.99 -28.55
CA ARG A 362 2.26 -17.96 -27.86
C ARG A 362 1.48 -16.65 -27.68
N ASN A 363 0.64 -16.27 -28.63
CA ASN A 363 -0.26 -15.12 -28.46
C ASN A 363 -1.32 -15.38 -27.38
N GLU A 364 -1.86 -16.60 -27.27
CA GLU A 364 -2.80 -16.96 -26.21
C GLU A 364 -2.12 -16.98 -24.83
N GLU A 365 -0.89 -17.48 -24.73
CA GLU A 365 -0.07 -17.41 -23.50
C GLU A 365 0.19 -15.96 -23.08
N LEU A 366 0.54 -15.08 -24.02
CA LEU A 366 0.75 -13.66 -23.75
C LEU A 366 -0.56 -12.94 -23.36
N LEU A 367 -1.69 -13.30 -23.95
CA LEU A 367 -2.99 -12.77 -23.55
C LEU A 367 -3.36 -13.17 -22.13
N ARG A 368 -3.19 -14.45 -21.76
CA ARG A 368 -3.41 -14.90 -20.37
C ARG A 368 -2.51 -14.16 -19.39
N LYS A 369 -1.22 -13.97 -19.70
CA LYS A 369 -0.29 -13.18 -18.86
C LYS A 369 -0.71 -11.72 -18.72
N VAL A 370 -1.33 -11.11 -19.73
CA VAL A 370 -1.92 -9.76 -19.61
C VAL A 370 -3.19 -9.79 -18.74
N GLU A 371 -4.03 -10.82 -18.86
CA GLU A 371 -5.20 -11.01 -18.00
C GLU A 371 -4.76 -11.15 -16.52
N ASP A 372 -3.83 -12.07 -16.23
CA ASP A 372 -3.22 -12.27 -14.90
C ASP A 372 -2.68 -10.95 -14.31
N LEU A 373 -1.86 -10.21 -15.07
CA LEU A 373 -1.31 -8.92 -14.63
C LEU A 373 -2.38 -7.84 -14.39
N THR A 374 -3.51 -7.86 -15.12
CA THR A 374 -4.63 -6.95 -14.83
C THR A 374 -5.45 -7.34 -13.60
N GLU A 375 -5.52 -8.63 -13.26
CA GLU A 375 -6.08 -9.06 -11.98
C GLU A 375 -5.15 -8.65 -10.82
N GLU A 376 -3.83 -8.80 -10.97
CA GLU A 376 -2.84 -8.31 -9.99
C GLU A 376 -2.88 -6.78 -9.80
N GLU A 377 -2.98 -5.99 -10.88
CA GLU A 377 -3.17 -4.54 -10.77
C GLU A 377 -4.46 -4.20 -10.01
N HIS A 378 -5.55 -4.94 -10.27
CA HIS A 378 -6.81 -4.73 -9.56
C HIS A 378 -6.68 -5.04 -8.06
N VAL A 379 -6.01 -6.14 -7.67
CA VAL A 379 -5.76 -6.47 -6.26
C VAL A 379 -4.88 -5.41 -5.59
N ALA A 380 -3.78 -5.00 -6.23
CA ALA A 380 -2.90 -3.96 -5.73
C ALA A 380 -3.62 -2.61 -5.58
N ALA A 381 -4.55 -2.28 -6.48
CA ALA A 381 -5.40 -1.10 -6.39
C ALA A 381 -6.41 -1.18 -5.23
N GLU A 382 -6.91 -2.36 -4.86
CA GLU A 382 -7.75 -2.56 -3.68
C GLU A 382 -6.96 -2.47 -2.38
N ASP A 383 -5.79 -3.11 -2.29
CA ASP A 383 -4.90 -2.98 -1.13
C ASP A 383 -4.44 -1.52 -0.92
N ARG A 384 -4.13 -0.79 -2.00
CA ARG A 384 -3.87 0.66 -1.92
C ARG A 384 -5.05 1.44 -1.35
N ARG A 385 -6.30 1.10 -1.71
CA ARG A 385 -7.51 1.70 -1.12
C ARG A 385 -7.67 1.32 0.36
N GLN A 386 -7.42 0.07 0.73
CA GLN A 386 -7.46 -0.39 2.12
C GLN A 386 -6.43 0.33 3.00
N LEU A 387 -5.19 0.47 2.53
CA LEU A 387 -4.12 1.20 3.21
C LEU A 387 -4.44 2.69 3.38
N LEU A 388 -5.01 3.33 2.36
CA LEU A 388 -5.47 4.72 2.46
C LEU A 388 -6.62 4.88 3.48
N CYS A 389 -7.60 3.98 3.49
CA CYS A 389 -8.66 3.95 4.51
C CYS A 389 -8.10 3.75 5.93
N ALA A 390 -7.11 2.86 6.09
CA ALA A 390 -6.43 2.64 7.37
C ALA A 390 -5.61 3.86 7.81
N ALA A 391 -4.94 4.55 6.88
CA ALA A 391 -4.20 5.78 7.15
C ALA A 391 -5.14 6.92 7.59
N VAL A 392 -6.25 7.16 6.88
CA VAL A 392 -7.28 8.16 7.26
C VAL A 392 -7.87 7.83 8.63
N SER A 393 -8.17 6.56 8.90
CA SER A 393 -8.63 6.11 10.23
C SER A 393 -7.61 6.47 11.32
N ARG A 394 -6.32 6.17 11.12
CA ARG A 394 -5.24 6.51 12.06
C ARG A 394 -5.09 8.02 12.26
N VAL A 395 -5.19 8.84 11.20
CA VAL A 395 -5.18 10.31 11.32
C VAL A 395 -6.34 10.78 12.20
N THR A 396 -7.57 10.33 11.96
CA THR A 396 -8.71 10.75 12.81
C THR A 396 -8.59 10.28 14.28
N MET A 397 -7.84 9.20 14.55
CA MET A 397 -7.48 8.78 15.91
C MET A 397 -6.42 9.70 16.55
N VAL A 398 -5.48 10.23 15.78
CA VAL A 398 -4.50 11.24 16.22
C VAL A 398 -5.20 12.57 16.48
N ASP A 399 -6.03 13.08 15.56
CA ASP A 399 -6.85 14.29 15.76
C ASP A 399 -7.68 14.21 17.05
N SER A 400 -8.25 13.03 17.31
CA SER A 400 -9.03 12.71 18.52
C SER A 400 -8.16 12.58 19.78
N ALA A 401 -6.89 12.20 19.67
CA ALA A 401 -5.93 12.23 20.76
C ALA A 401 -5.47 13.66 21.07
N GLU A 402 -5.11 14.44 20.07
CA GLU A 402 -4.75 15.87 20.21
C GLU A 402 -5.91 16.69 20.78
N ALA A 403 -7.14 16.48 20.30
CA ALA A 403 -8.34 17.10 20.86
C ALA A 403 -8.72 16.60 22.28
N ARG A 404 -8.04 15.58 22.81
CA ARG A 404 -8.08 15.19 24.24
C ARG A 404 -6.94 15.81 25.03
N ILE A 405 -5.73 15.91 24.45
CA ILE A 405 -4.57 16.60 25.05
C ILE A 405 -4.85 18.09 25.22
N ALA A 406 -5.45 18.77 24.22
CA ALA A 406 -5.89 20.16 24.33
C ALA A 406 -6.96 20.38 25.41
N LYS A 407 -7.77 19.36 25.73
CA LYS A 407 -8.74 19.40 26.84
C LYS A 407 -8.10 19.10 28.20
N ARG A 408 -6.88 18.53 28.22
CA ARG A 408 -6.14 18.23 29.45
C ARG A 408 -5.58 19.51 30.08
N SER A 409 -5.01 20.42 29.30
CA SER A 409 -4.56 21.73 29.80
C SER A 409 -5.71 22.57 30.35
N ASP A 410 -6.89 22.50 29.72
CA ASP A 410 -8.15 23.08 30.22
C ASP A 410 -8.59 22.53 31.60
N LEU A 411 -8.27 21.26 31.90
CA LEU A 411 -8.56 20.62 33.18
C LEU A 411 -7.47 20.93 34.22
N GLU A 412 -6.21 20.94 33.82
CA GLU A 412 -5.08 21.33 34.67
C GLU A 412 -5.19 22.80 35.11
N ALA A 413 -5.63 23.71 34.22
CA ALA A 413 -5.97 25.09 34.57
C ALA A 413 -7.13 25.19 35.60
N LYS A 414 -8.12 24.30 35.52
CA LYS A 414 -9.23 24.22 36.50
C LYS A 414 -8.76 23.65 37.84
N ILE A 415 -7.87 22.64 37.83
CA ILE A 415 -7.25 22.09 39.04
C ILE A 415 -6.43 23.17 39.75
N ASN A 416 -5.55 23.87 39.03
CA ASN A 416 -4.76 24.98 39.56
C ASN A 416 -5.63 26.11 40.16
N SER A 417 -6.78 26.41 39.52
CA SER A 417 -7.75 27.39 40.04
C SER A 417 -8.46 26.90 41.32
N LEU A 418 -8.86 25.62 41.37
CA LEU A 418 -9.44 25.00 42.56
C LEU A 418 -8.44 24.89 43.71
N GLU A 419 -7.18 24.57 43.43
CA GLU A 419 -6.10 24.61 44.41
C GLU A 419 -5.87 26.02 44.97
N ALA A 420 -5.87 27.05 44.11
CA ALA A 420 -5.73 28.43 44.56
C ALA A 420 -6.90 28.83 45.48
N ALA A 421 -8.13 28.44 45.13
CA ALA A 421 -9.31 28.64 45.97
C ALA A 421 -9.26 27.84 47.28
N HIS A 422 -8.71 26.62 47.26
CA HIS A 422 -8.49 25.83 48.48
C HIS A 422 -7.43 26.46 49.38
N LYS A 423 -6.33 26.95 48.81
CA LYS A 423 -5.24 27.64 49.52
C LYS A 423 -5.72 28.94 50.18
N THR A 424 -6.57 29.74 49.51
CA THR A 424 -7.18 30.93 50.13
C THR A 424 -8.23 30.59 51.19
N SER A 425 -9.06 29.57 50.96
CA SER A 425 -10.03 29.07 51.95
C SER A 425 -9.35 28.55 53.21
N SER A 426 -8.27 27.76 53.07
CA SER A 426 -7.46 27.27 54.18
C SER A 426 -6.83 28.40 54.98
N ALA A 427 -6.23 29.39 54.31
CA ALA A 427 -5.68 30.58 54.97
C ALA A 427 -6.74 31.40 55.73
N GLU A 428 -7.96 31.48 55.21
CA GLU A 428 -9.10 32.12 55.88
C GLU A 428 -9.57 31.29 57.09
N VAL A 429 -9.62 29.96 56.98
CA VAL A 429 -9.91 29.06 58.13
C VAL A 429 -8.86 29.20 59.22
N GLU A 430 -7.57 29.31 58.87
CA GLU A 430 -6.53 29.61 59.86
C GLU A 430 -6.68 31.01 60.46
N ARG A 431 -7.01 32.03 59.65
CA ARG A 431 -7.27 33.39 60.15
C ARG A 431 -8.41 33.39 61.15
N LEU A 432 -9.51 32.69 60.83
CA LEU A 432 -10.66 32.53 61.71
C LEU A 432 -10.33 31.72 62.97
N ARG A 433 -9.50 30.66 62.87
CA ARG A 433 -8.96 29.94 64.06
C ARG A 433 -8.14 30.87 64.94
N ARG A 434 -7.26 31.71 64.37
CA ARG A 434 -6.45 32.70 65.11
C ARG A 434 -7.33 33.78 65.77
N THR A 435 -8.32 34.33 65.07
CA THR A 435 -9.24 35.33 65.66
C THR A 435 -10.16 34.73 66.70
N ASN A 436 -10.65 33.49 66.51
CA ASN A 436 -11.46 32.81 67.51
C ASN A 436 -10.63 32.47 68.75
N GLY A 437 -9.38 32.00 68.58
CA GLY A 437 -8.45 31.80 69.69
C GLY A 437 -8.20 33.08 70.50
N ALA A 438 -7.97 34.21 69.82
CA ALA A 438 -7.83 35.52 70.46
C ALA A 438 -9.13 35.97 71.17
N MET A 439 -10.31 35.75 70.58
CA MET A 439 -11.60 36.04 71.23
C MET A 439 -11.84 35.14 72.44
N PHE A 440 -11.55 33.84 72.37
CA PHE A 440 -11.62 32.95 73.53
C PHE A 440 -10.67 33.42 74.65
N GLN A 441 -9.43 33.77 74.32
CA GLN A 441 -8.47 34.31 75.28
C GLN A 441 -8.90 35.67 75.87
N GLN A 442 -9.66 36.49 75.13
CA GLN A 442 -10.22 37.75 75.62
C GLN A 442 -11.47 37.55 76.51
N VAL A 443 -12.32 36.57 76.19
CA VAL A 443 -13.59 36.29 76.88
C VAL A 443 -13.38 35.44 78.14
N LEU A 444 -12.49 34.44 78.06
CA LEU A 444 -12.18 33.46 79.10
C LEU A 444 -10.83 33.72 79.78
N GLY A 445 -10.05 34.72 79.35
CA GLY A 445 -8.69 34.94 79.85
C GLY A 445 -7.68 33.92 79.31
N SER A 446 -6.40 34.10 79.62
CA SER A 446 -5.38 33.05 79.40
C SER A 446 -5.54 31.85 80.35
N ASP A 447 -6.12 32.11 81.52
CA ASP A 447 -6.06 31.20 82.68
C ASP A 447 -7.44 30.58 82.99
N GLY A 448 -8.49 30.96 82.26
CA GLY A 448 -9.89 30.57 82.51
C GLY A 448 -10.71 31.60 83.31
N GLU A 449 -10.06 32.61 83.89
CA GLU A 449 -10.68 33.62 84.78
C GLU A 449 -11.14 34.92 84.06
N GLY A 450 -11.48 34.83 82.77
CA GLY A 450 -11.94 35.98 81.99
C GLY A 450 -13.27 36.58 82.48
N PRO A 451 -13.60 37.83 82.11
CA PRO A 451 -14.75 38.57 82.64
C PRO A 451 -16.13 37.95 82.32
N PHE A 452 -16.19 36.95 81.44
CA PHE A 452 -17.41 36.18 81.14
C PHE A 452 -17.39 34.75 81.70
N ALA A 453 -16.36 34.32 82.43
CA ALA A 453 -16.32 32.99 83.04
C ALA A 453 -17.52 32.77 84.00
N GLY A 454 -17.78 33.73 84.88
CA GLY A 454 -18.97 33.74 85.75
C GLY A 454 -20.31 34.00 85.04
N ALA A 455 -20.30 34.31 83.74
CA ALA A 455 -21.54 34.42 82.95
C ALA A 455 -22.02 33.04 82.45
N LEU A 456 -21.12 32.05 82.31
CA LEU A 456 -21.50 30.66 82.01
C LEU A 456 -22.21 29.99 83.19
N GLU A 457 -21.87 30.35 84.42
CA GLU A 457 -22.61 29.92 85.64
C GLU A 457 -24.04 30.48 85.69
N GLN A 458 -24.30 31.61 85.04
CA GLN A 458 -25.64 32.25 84.98
C GLN A 458 -26.47 31.75 83.78
N GLY A 459 -25.89 30.93 82.90
CA GLY A 459 -26.57 30.28 81.76
C GLY A 459 -27.40 29.06 82.14
N SER A 460 -28.12 29.13 83.26
CA SER A 460 -28.93 28.05 83.85
C SER A 460 -30.43 28.32 83.66
N MET A 461 -30.97 27.91 82.51
CA MET A 461 -32.41 27.78 82.23
C MET A 461 -32.68 26.50 81.42
N LEU A 462 -32.06 25.41 81.87
CA LEU A 462 -32.44 24.04 81.54
C LEU A 462 -32.75 23.36 82.88
N ASP A 463 -34.04 23.31 83.24
CA ASP A 463 -34.48 22.92 84.58
C ASP A 463 -34.51 21.39 84.79
N SER A 464 -33.79 20.62 83.96
CA SER A 464 -33.61 19.18 84.12
C SER A 464 -32.23 18.90 84.75
N GLU A 465 -32.21 18.05 85.78
CA GLU A 465 -30.95 17.65 86.45
C GLU A 465 -30.05 16.82 85.50
N GLU A 466 -30.64 16.17 84.49
CA GLU A 466 -29.96 15.36 83.47
C GLU A 466 -29.16 16.23 82.49
N ASP A 467 -29.74 17.34 81.99
CA ASP A 467 -29.04 18.30 81.12
C ASP A 467 -27.84 18.94 81.83
N ILE A 468 -28.01 19.28 83.12
CA ILE A 468 -26.96 19.89 83.94
C ILE A 468 -25.81 18.90 84.12
N ALA A 469 -26.10 17.64 84.50
CA ALA A 469 -25.08 16.60 84.65
C ALA A 469 -24.32 16.34 83.35
N PHE A 470 -25.04 16.17 82.23
CA PHE A 470 -24.42 15.92 80.92
C PHE A 470 -23.52 17.07 80.45
N ARG A 471 -23.93 18.32 80.69
CA ARG A 471 -23.14 19.52 80.39
C ARG A 471 -21.86 19.61 81.23
N ASP A 472 -21.94 19.21 82.50
CA ASP A 472 -20.81 19.15 83.41
C ASP A 472 -19.79 18.06 83.02
N GLU A 473 -20.28 16.94 82.48
CA GLU A 473 -19.45 15.85 81.94
C GLU A 473 -18.77 16.19 80.60
N ILE A 474 -19.46 16.86 79.68
CA ILE A 474 -18.83 17.49 78.51
C ILE A 474 -17.74 18.48 78.98
N GLY A 475 -18.05 19.30 79.99
CA GLY A 475 -17.11 20.23 80.59
C GLY A 475 -15.88 19.57 81.23
N ARG A 476 -16.01 18.36 81.79
CA ARG A 476 -14.88 17.55 82.29
C ARG A 476 -14.04 17.00 81.16
N LEU A 477 -14.67 16.41 80.14
CA LEU A 477 -13.98 15.81 78.99
C LEU A 477 -13.15 16.85 78.22
N VAL A 478 -13.71 18.03 77.94
CA VAL A 478 -13.00 19.14 77.27
C VAL A 478 -11.83 19.67 78.10
N ARG A 479 -11.88 19.55 79.43
CA ARG A 479 -10.79 19.90 80.36
C ARG A 479 -9.85 18.74 80.67
N GLY A 480 -9.97 17.60 79.98
CA GLY A 480 -9.14 16.41 80.19
C GLY A 480 -9.32 15.71 81.55
N GLN A 481 -10.42 16.01 82.25
CA GLN A 481 -10.73 15.44 83.56
C GLN A 481 -11.52 14.14 83.42
N LEU A 482 -11.39 13.23 84.39
CA LEU A 482 -12.21 12.01 84.41
C LEU A 482 -13.70 12.35 84.53
N LEU A 483 -14.50 11.66 83.73
CA LEU A 483 -15.96 11.60 83.86
C LEU A 483 -16.34 10.93 85.18
N LEU A 484 -17.51 11.27 85.73
CA LEU A 484 -18.01 10.69 86.99
C LEU A 484 -18.89 9.45 86.74
N THR A 485 -19.55 9.37 85.59
CA THR A 485 -20.46 8.28 85.20
C THR A 485 -19.73 7.01 84.72
N THR A 486 -18.65 6.60 85.39
CA THR A 486 -17.87 5.39 85.03
C THR A 486 -18.62 4.09 85.35
N GLN A 487 -19.69 3.78 84.61
CA GLN A 487 -20.40 2.50 84.71
C GLN A 487 -19.63 1.36 84.03
N ALA A 488 -18.82 1.64 83.00
CA ALA A 488 -18.04 0.63 82.28
C ALA A 488 -16.59 0.47 82.78
N GLY A 489 -16.14 1.31 83.72
CA GLY A 489 -14.79 1.24 84.30
C GLY A 489 -13.65 1.50 83.31
N SER A 490 -13.94 2.13 82.17
CA SER A 490 -12.99 2.35 81.08
C SER A 490 -13.26 3.70 80.43
N VAL A 491 -12.37 4.66 80.65
CA VAL A 491 -12.49 6.05 80.16
C VAL A 491 -12.72 6.11 78.63
N LYS A 492 -12.23 5.12 77.86
CA LYS A 492 -12.49 5.03 76.41
C LYS A 492 -13.92 4.57 76.08
N ALA A 493 -14.52 3.71 76.90
CA ALA A 493 -15.91 3.29 76.74
C ALA A 493 -16.87 4.41 77.20
N ASP A 494 -16.59 5.03 78.35
CA ASP A 494 -17.41 6.10 78.92
C ASP A 494 -17.39 7.35 78.00
N ALA A 495 -16.21 7.73 77.47
CA ALA A 495 -16.10 8.80 76.47
C ALA A 495 -16.74 8.42 75.11
N GLY A 496 -16.74 7.14 74.73
CA GLY A 496 -17.44 6.65 73.53
C GLY A 496 -18.96 6.74 73.67
N ALA A 497 -19.50 6.40 74.84
CA ALA A 497 -20.92 6.54 75.16
C ALA A 497 -21.35 8.02 75.14
N LEU A 498 -20.55 8.91 75.75
CA LEU A 498 -20.82 10.36 75.72
C LEU A 498 -20.73 10.93 74.29
N ALA A 499 -19.76 10.48 73.48
CA ALA A 499 -19.68 10.89 72.07
C ALA A 499 -20.90 10.44 71.25
N LEU A 500 -21.41 9.22 71.47
CA LEU A 500 -22.65 8.74 70.85
C LEU A 500 -23.88 9.53 71.31
N ALA A 501 -23.98 9.87 72.60
CA ALA A 501 -25.06 10.72 73.13
C ALA A 501 -25.04 12.14 72.52
N VAL A 502 -23.86 12.75 72.39
CA VAL A 502 -23.68 14.03 71.68
C VAL A 502 -24.07 13.89 70.20
N GLN A 503 -23.68 12.81 69.53
CA GLN A 503 -24.04 12.56 68.13
C GLN A 503 -25.55 12.39 67.94
N GLN A 504 -26.23 11.69 68.86
CA GLN A 504 -27.68 11.54 68.82
C GLN A 504 -28.40 12.88 69.05
N LEU A 505 -28.01 13.66 70.06
CA LEU A 505 -28.59 15.00 70.31
C LEU A 505 -28.34 15.98 69.15
N LEU A 506 -27.23 15.84 68.43
CA LEU A 506 -26.98 16.60 67.19
C LEU A 506 -27.92 16.15 66.06
N ALA A 507 -28.14 14.85 65.88
CA ALA A 507 -29.08 14.32 64.88
C ALA A 507 -30.53 14.75 65.17
N GLU A 508 -31.00 14.62 66.41
CA GLU A 508 -32.33 15.07 66.85
C GLU A 508 -32.51 16.60 66.63
N ARG A 509 -31.44 17.39 66.83
CA ARG A 509 -31.42 18.83 66.55
C ARG A 509 -31.41 19.14 65.05
N GLU A 510 -30.74 18.35 64.22
CA GLU A 510 -30.81 18.48 62.76
C GLU A 510 -32.20 18.13 62.22
N GLU A 511 -32.85 17.08 62.73
CA GLU A 511 -34.24 16.76 62.40
C GLU A 511 -35.19 17.90 62.80
N ALA A 512 -35.05 18.44 64.01
CA ALA A 512 -35.82 19.60 64.45
C ALA A 512 -35.61 20.83 63.55
N PHE A 513 -34.36 21.11 63.14
CA PHE A 513 -34.04 22.17 62.19
C PHE A 513 -34.63 21.93 60.80
N TRP A 514 -34.62 20.69 60.30
CA TRP A 514 -35.27 20.35 59.03
C TRP A 514 -36.80 20.53 59.09
N VAL A 515 -37.45 20.14 60.20
CA VAL A 515 -38.88 20.38 60.43
C VAL A 515 -39.20 21.88 60.51
N GLU A 516 -38.35 22.68 61.16
CA GLU A 516 -38.54 24.14 61.20
C GLU A 516 -38.30 24.79 59.83
N ARG A 517 -37.26 24.38 59.09
CA ARG A 517 -37.00 24.81 57.71
C ARG A 517 -38.16 24.46 56.77
N GLN A 518 -38.75 23.28 56.93
CA GLN A 518 -39.95 22.86 56.20
C GLN A 518 -41.14 23.79 56.51
N ARG A 519 -41.41 24.06 57.80
CA ARG A 519 -42.47 24.99 58.24
C ARG A 519 -42.25 26.41 57.70
N LEU A 520 -41.01 26.90 57.69
CA LEU A 520 -40.66 28.22 57.14
C LEU A 520 -40.85 28.25 55.62
N SER A 521 -40.49 27.19 54.90
CA SER A 521 -40.75 27.03 53.47
C SER A 521 -42.25 27.06 53.17
N ASP A 522 -43.04 26.26 53.89
CA ASP A 522 -44.50 26.22 53.75
C ASP A 522 -45.15 27.56 54.13
N HIS A 523 -44.59 28.30 55.10
CA HIS A 523 -45.02 29.65 55.45
C HIS A 523 -44.69 30.67 54.34
N VAL A 524 -43.51 30.60 53.72
CA VAL A 524 -43.16 31.43 52.54
C VAL A 524 -44.11 31.14 51.39
N ILE A 525 -44.34 29.87 51.04
CA ILE A 525 -45.28 29.45 50.00
C ILE A 525 -46.71 29.93 50.31
N SER A 526 -47.12 29.90 51.59
CA SER A 526 -48.39 30.46 52.05
C SER A 526 -48.45 31.98 51.86
N LEU A 527 -47.39 32.71 52.21
CA LEU A 527 -47.28 34.16 52.01
C LEU A 527 -47.24 34.55 50.52
N GLU A 528 -46.64 33.75 49.64
CA GLU A 528 -46.64 33.99 48.18
C GLU A 528 -48.03 33.79 47.56
N ARG A 529 -48.76 32.76 48.01
CA ARG A 529 -50.18 32.56 47.66
C ARG A 529 -51.04 33.72 48.18
N ALA A 530 -50.87 34.11 49.44
CA ALA A 530 -51.62 35.21 50.07
C ALA A 530 -51.31 36.59 49.47
N LYS A 531 -50.07 36.83 49.00
CA LYS A 531 -49.66 38.05 48.28
C LYS A 531 -50.00 38.01 46.78
N GLY A 532 -50.78 37.03 46.32
CA GLY A 532 -51.40 37.04 45.00
C GLY A 532 -50.44 36.81 43.82
N GLY A 533 -49.37 36.05 44.00
CA GLY A 533 -48.54 35.59 42.86
C GLY A 533 -47.80 36.69 42.08
N ARG A 534 -47.57 37.87 42.68
CA ARG A 534 -46.97 39.01 41.99
C ARG A 534 -45.58 38.71 41.41
N THR A 535 -44.81 37.82 42.04
CA THR A 535 -43.52 37.30 41.56
C THR A 535 -43.66 36.35 40.37
N SER A 536 -44.65 35.46 40.36
CA SER A 536 -44.89 34.54 39.23
C SER A 536 -45.59 35.21 38.03
N ALA A 537 -46.27 36.34 38.25
CA ALA A 537 -46.67 37.25 37.18
C ALA A 537 -45.44 37.90 36.52
N LEU A 538 -44.56 38.53 37.31
CA LEU A 538 -43.33 39.17 36.80
C LEU A 538 -42.41 38.18 36.07
N LEU A 539 -42.26 36.95 36.54
CA LEU A 539 -41.50 35.91 35.84
C LEU A 539 -42.11 35.56 34.46
N ARG A 540 -43.45 35.52 34.34
CA ARG A 540 -44.12 35.30 33.04
C ARG A 540 -44.00 36.49 32.10
N GLU A 541 -44.03 37.72 32.61
CA GLU A 541 -43.75 38.91 31.81
C GLU A 541 -42.28 38.94 31.35
N TYR A 542 -41.35 38.45 32.17
CA TYR A 542 -39.93 38.33 31.80
C TYR A 542 -39.70 37.25 30.73
N ASP A 543 -40.28 36.06 30.87
CA ASP A 543 -40.23 35.01 29.83
C ASP A 543 -40.88 35.46 28.51
N ALA A 544 -41.99 36.22 28.57
CA ALA A 544 -42.68 36.73 27.40
C ALA A 544 -41.85 37.81 26.67
N THR A 545 -41.18 38.70 27.41
CA THR A 545 -40.30 39.73 26.82
C THR A 545 -38.99 39.14 26.30
N ALA A 546 -38.38 38.20 27.03
CA ALA A 546 -37.17 37.50 26.61
C ALA A 546 -37.32 36.71 25.29
N ARG A 547 -38.54 36.22 24.99
CA ARG A 547 -38.84 35.53 23.71
C ARG A 547 -39.42 36.43 22.62
N GLY A 548 -39.84 37.66 22.96
CA GLY A 548 -40.57 38.55 22.05
C GLY A 548 -39.74 39.62 21.34
N GLY A 549 -38.56 39.98 21.84
CA GLY A 549 -37.81 41.17 21.39
C GLY A 549 -37.03 41.06 20.07
N GLY A 550 -37.18 39.99 19.28
CA GLY A 550 -36.16 39.54 18.33
C GLY A 550 -36.36 39.84 16.83
N SER A 551 -37.40 40.54 16.39
CA SER A 551 -37.73 40.60 14.94
C SER A 551 -38.33 41.92 14.43
N SER A 552 -37.49 42.95 14.21
CA SER A 552 -37.87 44.11 13.38
C SER A 552 -36.69 45.02 12.95
N SER A 553 -35.96 44.66 11.89
CA SER A 553 -35.40 45.63 10.90
C SER A 553 -34.52 45.01 9.80
N SER A 554 -35.12 44.59 8.69
CA SER A 554 -34.43 44.58 7.38
C SER A 554 -35.42 44.63 6.22
N SER A 555 -35.24 45.65 5.36
CA SER A 555 -35.89 45.77 4.04
C SER A 555 -35.23 44.82 3.03
N ALA A 556 -35.82 44.27 1.96
CA ALA A 556 -37.14 44.28 1.31
C ALA A 556 -36.97 44.42 -0.22
N SER A 557 -36.51 43.35 -0.88
CA SER A 557 -36.59 43.11 -2.34
C SER A 557 -36.04 41.71 -2.65
N SER A 558 -36.58 40.88 -3.55
CA SER A 558 -37.84 40.96 -4.32
C SER A 558 -38.15 39.61 -5.00
N GLN A 559 -39.44 39.27 -5.17
CA GLN A 559 -39.98 38.16 -5.99
C GLN A 559 -39.64 36.70 -5.59
N GLY A 560 -40.52 35.74 -5.92
CA GLY A 560 -40.16 34.31 -6.04
C GLY A 560 -40.97 33.28 -5.23
N LEU A 561 -42.17 32.94 -5.70
CA LEU A 561 -42.79 31.59 -5.68
C LEU A 561 -42.57 30.61 -4.49
N ALA A 562 -43.62 30.49 -3.67
CA ALA A 562 -44.33 29.23 -3.35
C ALA A 562 -43.68 28.08 -2.51
N ALA A 563 -44.57 27.20 -2.05
CA ALA A 563 -44.37 25.94 -1.31
C ALA A 563 -43.92 26.03 0.17
N ALA A 564 -44.38 25.04 0.95
CA ALA A 564 -44.03 24.83 2.36
C ALA A 564 -42.89 23.79 2.48
N PRO A 565 -42.33 23.58 3.69
CA PRO A 565 -42.74 22.35 4.38
C PRO A 565 -42.82 22.44 5.92
N ALA A 566 -43.75 21.69 6.50
CA ALA A 566 -43.75 21.35 7.93
C ALA A 566 -42.94 20.04 8.15
N ALA A 567 -41.61 20.14 8.23
CA ALA A 567 -40.72 18.96 8.19
C ALA A 567 -39.47 19.05 9.11
N ALA A 568 -39.62 19.48 10.37
CA ALA A 568 -38.49 19.59 11.32
C ALA A 568 -38.55 18.66 12.55
N ALA A 569 -39.68 18.00 12.84
CA ALA A 569 -39.88 17.24 14.08
C ALA A 569 -39.60 15.72 14.00
N SER A 570 -39.31 15.18 12.81
CA SER A 570 -39.20 13.72 12.59
C SER A 570 -37.78 13.18 12.82
N ALA A 571 -36.75 13.91 12.38
CA ALA A 571 -35.37 13.41 12.29
C ALA A 571 -34.78 12.90 13.62
N VAL A 572 -35.05 13.58 14.73
CA VAL A 572 -34.46 13.26 16.04
C VAL A 572 -34.96 11.93 16.62
N ARG A 573 -36.19 11.49 16.29
CA ARG A 573 -36.77 10.26 16.86
C ARG A 573 -36.32 8.97 16.15
N GLY A 574 -35.82 9.07 14.91
CA GLY A 574 -35.35 7.92 14.13
C GLY A 574 -33.95 7.40 14.52
N GLY A 575 -33.11 8.22 15.15
CA GLY A 575 -31.73 7.85 15.50
C GLY A 575 -31.64 6.82 16.64
N LEU A 576 -32.33 7.08 17.76
CA LEU A 576 -32.22 6.25 18.97
C LEU A 576 -32.60 4.77 18.75
N GLN A 577 -33.59 4.50 17.89
CA GLN A 577 -34.07 3.14 17.65
C GLN A 577 -33.10 2.24 16.86
N ARG A 578 -32.07 2.81 16.21
CA ARG A 578 -31.02 2.01 15.55
C ARG A 578 -29.98 1.53 16.57
N LEU A 579 -29.52 2.41 17.45
CA LEU A 579 -28.58 2.07 18.53
C LEU A 579 -29.16 1.04 19.50
N GLN A 580 -30.46 1.09 19.78
CA GLN A 580 -31.13 0.12 20.65
C GLN A 580 -31.28 -1.28 20.01
N LYS A 581 -31.13 -1.42 18.68
CA LYS A 581 -31.10 -2.74 18.01
C LYS A 581 -29.69 -3.34 17.94
N SER A 582 -28.66 -2.54 17.73
CA SER A 582 -27.27 -3.03 17.72
C SER A 582 -26.78 -3.54 19.07
N PHE A 583 -27.40 -3.08 20.18
CA PHE A 583 -27.11 -3.54 21.55
C PHE A 583 -27.91 -4.79 21.98
N LEU A 584 -28.65 -5.43 21.06
CA LEU A 584 -29.46 -6.63 21.30
C LEU A 584 -29.21 -7.74 20.25
N SER A 585 -28.12 -7.65 19.50
CA SER A 585 -27.64 -8.69 18.57
C SER A 585 -26.13 -8.97 18.73
N ALA A 586 -25.64 -8.79 19.95
CA ALA A 586 -24.34 -9.16 20.48
C ALA A 586 -24.54 -9.63 21.93
#